data_AF-A0A1G4P2U3-F1
#
_entry.id   AF-A0A1G4P2U3-F1
#
_cell.length_a   1.000
_cell.length_b   1.000
_cell.length_c   1.000
_cell.angle_alpha   90.00
_cell.angle_beta   90.00
_cell.angle_gamma   90.00
#
_symmetry.space_group_name_H-M   'P 1'
#
loop_
_entity.id
_entity.type
_entity.pdbx_description
1 polymer ?
#
loop_
_entity_poly.entity_id
_entity_poly.type
_entity_poly.pdbx_seq_one_letter_code
_entity_poly.pdbx_strand_id
1 'polypeptide(L)'
;MFSKVNKDNCDIRKQISLLFDNVPTEEFNTDRMVKHSDGGGTSYDDGLILKHSFGYRYEHITDASGREYIITFGYMITDDKHKDRIGLECLKVLEINRNDPDDISTYELVNEYTIGNLELYAVS
;
A
#
# COMPACT_ATOMS: atom_id res chain seq x y z
N MET A 1 7.34 -2.47 10.59
CA MET A 1 7.45 -2.03 9.19
C MET A 1 7.10 -0.56 9.00
N PHE A 2 6.04 -0.02 9.61
CA PHE A 2 5.73 1.41 9.54
C PHE A 2 6.89 2.35 9.89
N SER A 3 6.93 3.49 9.21
CA SER A 3 7.87 4.58 9.51
C SER A 3 7.68 5.10 10.94
N LYS A 4 8.68 5.85 11.43
CA LYS A 4 8.63 6.40 12.79
C LYS A 4 7.51 7.43 12.92
N VAL A 5 7.34 8.31 11.93
CA VAL A 5 6.23 9.28 11.88
C VAL A 5 4.88 8.58 12.04
N ASN A 6 4.69 7.47 11.32
CA ASN A 6 3.49 6.66 11.39
C ASN A 6 3.32 5.98 12.75
N LYS A 7 4.38 5.41 13.32
CA LYS A 7 4.34 4.77 14.65
C LYS A 7 4.04 5.76 15.79
N ASP A 8 4.50 6.99 15.65
CA ASP A 8 4.31 8.05 16.64
C ASP A 8 2.89 8.65 16.53
N ASN A 9 2.16 8.40 15.44
CA ASN A 9 0.74 8.69 15.31
C ASN A 9 -0.10 7.67 16.10
N CYS A 10 -0.78 8.14 17.15
CA CYS A 10 -1.57 7.30 18.05
C CYS A 10 -2.76 6.59 17.38
N ASP A 11 -3.26 7.11 16.25
CA ASP A 11 -4.40 6.55 15.55
C ASP A 11 -4.02 5.42 14.60
N ILE A 12 -2.73 5.24 14.28
CA ILE A 12 -2.33 4.20 13.33
C ILE A 12 -2.69 2.80 13.83
N ARG A 13 -2.59 2.56 15.14
CA ARG A 13 -2.97 1.28 15.72
C ARG A 13 -4.46 1.00 15.53
N LYS A 14 -5.31 2.02 15.66
CA LYS A 14 -6.75 1.89 15.44
C LYS A 14 -7.06 1.62 13.97
N GLN A 15 -6.38 2.31 13.05
CA GLN A 15 -6.54 2.08 11.61
C GLN A 15 -6.09 0.66 11.20
N ILE A 16 -4.98 0.18 11.75
CA ILE A 16 -4.50 -1.19 11.56
C ILE A 16 -5.51 -2.20 12.12
N SER A 17 -6.01 -1.99 13.34
CA SER A 17 -7.05 -2.86 13.92
C SER A 17 -8.31 -2.88 13.05
N LEU A 18 -8.80 -1.71 12.64
CA LEU A 18 -9.98 -1.61 11.77
C LEU A 18 -9.77 -2.35 10.44
N LEU A 19 -8.59 -2.26 9.83
CA LEU A 19 -8.26 -3.01 8.63
C LEU A 19 -8.38 -4.52 8.87
N PHE A 20 -7.71 -5.04 9.91
CA PHE A 20 -7.70 -6.48 10.19
C PHE A 20 -9.02 -7.02 10.73
N ASP A 21 -9.87 -6.18 11.33
CA ASP A 21 -11.20 -6.57 11.77
C ASP A 21 -12.16 -6.79 10.57
N ASN A 22 -11.89 -6.18 9.41
CA ASN A 22 -12.78 -6.23 8.24
C ASN A 22 -12.20 -7.01 7.05
N VAL A 23 -10.88 -7.01 6.91
CA VAL A 23 -10.16 -7.73 5.86
C VAL A 23 -9.63 -9.04 6.45
N PRO A 24 -10.03 -10.19 5.92
CA PRO A 24 -9.64 -11.48 6.48
C PRO A 24 -8.13 -11.68 6.28
N THR A 25 -7.49 -12.24 7.29
CA THR A 25 -6.05 -12.50 7.30
C THR A 25 -5.68 -13.91 6.86
N GLU A 26 -6.69 -14.75 6.59
CA GLU A 26 -6.46 -16.10 6.07
C GLU A 26 -5.86 -16.02 4.66
N GLU A 27 -4.87 -16.88 4.40
CA GLU A 27 -3.92 -16.81 3.28
C GLU A 27 -4.51 -16.24 1.99
N PHE A 28 -4.12 -15.00 1.69
CA PHE A 28 -4.28 -14.47 0.35
C PHE A 28 -3.55 -15.37 -0.63
N ASN A 29 -4.24 -15.79 -1.69
CA ASN A 29 -3.61 -16.59 -2.73
C ASN A 29 -2.59 -15.71 -3.49
N THR A 30 -1.30 -15.86 -3.14
CA THR A 30 -0.23 -15.03 -3.69
C THR A 30 0.14 -15.37 -5.13
N ASP A 31 -0.27 -16.53 -5.65
CA ASP A 31 0.06 -16.99 -7.00
C ASP A 31 -0.68 -16.19 -8.08
N ARG A 32 -1.73 -15.46 -7.71
CA ARG A 32 -2.53 -14.60 -8.62
C ARG A 32 -2.30 -13.11 -8.42
N MET A 33 -1.41 -12.74 -7.51
CA MET A 33 -1.11 -11.33 -7.23
C MET A 33 -0.35 -10.71 -8.40
N VAL A 34 -1.01 -9.81 -9.14
CA VAL A 34 -0.31 -9.05 -10.17
C VAL A 34 0.35 -7.85 -9.51
N LYS A 35 1.69 -7.84 -9.52
CA LYS A 35 2.50 -6.79 -8.92
C LYS A 35 2.80 -5.72 -9.95
N HIS A 36 2.25 -4.53 -9.75
CA HIS A 36 2.61 -3.33 -10.49
C HIS A 36 3.53 -2.45 -9.65
N SER A 37 4.59 -1.93 -10.27
CA SER A 37 5.34 -0.82 -9.69
C SER A 37 4.52 0.44 -9.88
N ASP A 38 3.83 0.89 -8.83
CA ASP A 38 2.88 2.02 -8.91
C ASP A 38 3.58 3.36 -8.63
N GLY A 39 4.80 3.50 -9.18
CA GLY A 39 5.70 4.62 -8.95
C GLY A 39 6.78 4.36 -7.91
N GLY A 40 7.57 5.40 -7.67
CA GLY A 40 8.80 5.34 -6.89
C GLY A 40 9.84 6.27 -7.49
N GLY A 41 10.77 6.72 -6.65
CA GLY A 41 11.78 7.68 -7.06
C GLY A 41 13.09 7.42 -6.37
N THR A 42 14.17 7.59 -7.13
CA THR A 42 15.53 7.60 -6.60
C THR A 42 16.16 8.95 -6.92
N SER A 43 16.65 9.64 -5.89
CA SER A 43 17.43 10.87 -6.06
C SER A 43 18.87 10.64 -5.64
N TYR A 44 19.79 11.24 -6.38
CA TYR A 44 21.23 11.09 -6.19
C TYR A 44 21.87 12.46 -5.91
N ASP A 45 22.99 12.44 -5.20
CA ASP A 45 23.90 13.58 -5.02
C ASP A 45 25.33 13.05 -4.98
N ASP A 46 26.19 13.54 -5.86
CA ASP A 46 27.58 13.07 -6.05
C ASP A 46 27.74 11.53 -6.09
N GLY A 47 26.77 10.84 -6.72
CA GLY A 47 26.76 9.38 -6.84
C GLY A 47 26.25 8.63 -5.60
N LEU A 48 25.88 9.33 -4.53
CA LEU A 48 25.23 8.78 -3.35
C LEU A 48 23.71 8.84 -3.51
N ILE A 49 23.01 7.76 -3.10
CA ILE A 49 21.55 7.75 -3.06
C ILE A 49 21.09 8.55 -1.83
N LEU A 50 20.44 9.69 -2.06
CA LEU A 50 19.88 10.52 -1.00
C LEU A 50 18.47 10.08 -0.59
N LYS A 51 17.68 9.63 -1.56
CA LYS A 51 16.30 9.20 -1.35
C LYS A 51 16.00 8.04 -2.28
N HIS A 52 15.36 7.01 -1.75
CA HIS A 52 14.87 5.88 -2.54
C HIS A 52 13.55 5.38 -1.95
N SER A 53 12.52 5.36 -2.80
CA SER A 53 11.17 4.93 -2.46
C SER A 53 10.60 4.06 -3.56
N PHE A 54 9.67 3.18 -3.20
CA PHE A 54 8.93 2.38 -4.15
C PHE A 54 7.47 2.24 -3.69
N GLY A 55 6.56 2.31 -4.65
CA GLY A 55 5.16 1.94 -4.48
C GLY A 55 4.91 0.60 -5.15
N TYR A 56 4.22 -0.30 -4.45
CA TYR A 56 3.66 -1.49 -5.08
C TYR A 56 2.16 -1.47 -4.98
N ARG A 57 1.52 -1.75 -6.11
CA ARG A 57 0.11 -2.10 -6.17
C ARG A 57 0.02 -3.57 -6.50
N TYR A 58 -0.70 -4.28 -5.63
CA TYR A 58 -1.12 -5.64 -5.84
C TYR A 58 -2.55 -5.59 -6.31
N GLU A 59 -2.67 -5.76 -7.61
CA GLU A 59 -3.96 -5.90 -8.27
C GLU A 59 -4.40 -7.33 -8.06
N HIS A 60 -5.62 -7.47 -7.52
CA HIS A 60 -6.35 -8.71 -7.45
C HIS A 60 -5.83 -9.72 -6.40
N ILE A 61 -6.30 -9.50 -5.19
CA ILE A 61 -6.19 -10.44 -4.09
C ILE A 61 -7.60 -10.96 -3.79
N THR A 62 -7.79 -12.27 -3.86
CA THR A 62 -9.07 -12.90 -3.51
C THR A 62 -8.93 -13.66 -2.21
N ASP A 63 -9.86 -13.45 -1.27
CA ASP A 63 -9.90 -14.25 -0.04
C ASP A 63 -10.64 -15.59 -0.23
N ALA A 64 -10.64 -16.43 0.80
CA ALA A 64 -11.31 -17.74 0.78
C ALA A 64 -12.84 -17.67 0.58
N SER A 65 -13.45 -16.53 0.92
CA SER A 65 -14.86 -16.21 0.73
C SER A 65 -15.16 -15.72 -0.70
N GLY A 66 -14.14 -15.49 -1.53
CA GLY A 66 -14.30 -14.93 -2.88
C GLY A 66 -14.35 -13.41 -2.93
N ARG A 67 -14.10 -12.68 -1.82
CA ARG A 67 -14.05 -11.21 -1.86
C ARG A 67 -12.75 -10.74 -2.50
N GLU A 68 -12.85 -9.67 -3.27
CA GLU A 68 -11.77 -9.15 -4.08
C GLU A 68 -11.20 -7.85 -3.51
N TYR A 69 -9.88 -7.74 -3.52
CA TYR A 69 -9.17 -6.60 -2.97
C TYR A 69 -8.09 -6.08 -3.92
N ILE A 70 -7.88 -4.77 -3.90
CA ILE A 70 -6.68 -4.10 -4.41
C ILE A 70 -5.90 -3.59 -3.21
N ILE A 71 -4.63 -3.98 -3.09
CA ILE A 71 -3.75 -3.54 -2.00
C ILE A 71 -2.62 -2.70 -2.59
N THR A 72 -2.55 -1.43 -2.19
CA THR A 72 -1.46 -0.53 -2.55
C THR A 72 -0.66 -0.18 -1.31
N PHE A 73 0.66 -0.25 -1.38
CA PHE A 73 1.50 0.27 -0.31
C PHE A 73 2.68 1.07 -0.85
N GLY A 74 3.08 2.04 -0.03
CA GLY A 74 4.24 2.87 -0.28
C GLY A 74 5.32 2.65 0.77
N TYR A 75 6.52 2.31 0.33
CA TYR A 75 7.67 2.11 1.20
C TYR A 75 8.84 3.05 0.89
N MET A 76 9.34 3.73 1.93
CA MET A 76 10.56 4.53 1.87
C MET A 76 11.75 3.67 2.33
N ILE A 77 12.69 3.38 1.44
CA ILE A 77 13.91 2.62 1.78
C ILE A 77 14.93 3.56 2.44
N THR A 78 15.16 4.72 1.85
CA THR A 78 16.12 5.70 2.31
C THR A 78 15.59 7.11 2.06
N ASP A 79 15.80 8.00 3.02
CA ASP A 79 15.62 9.44 2.89
C ASP A 79 16.59 10.11 3.88
N ASP A 80 17.71 10.64 3.38
CA ASP A 80 18.76 11.18 4.25
C ASP A 80 18.30 12.44 5.02
N LYS A 81 17.36 13.19 4.45
CA LYS A 81 16.78 14.39 5.09
C LYS A 81 15.71 14.02 6.12
N HIS A 82 14.96 12.94 5.88
CA HIS A 82 13.81 12.54 6.70
C HIS A 82 13.90 11.08 7.13
N LYS A 83 14.87 10.76 7.99
CA LYS A 83 15.14 9.38 8.46
C LYS A 83 13.98 8.76 9.23
N ASP A 84 13.12 9.59 9.82
CA ASP A 84 11.89 9.19 10.50
C ASP A 84 10.79 8.68 9.55
N ARG A 85 10.92 8.96 8.26
CA ARG A 85 10.00 8.50 7.20
C ARG A 85 10.40 7.17 6.58
N ILE A 86 11.58 6.64 6.90
CA ILE A 86 12.02 5.33 6.43
C ILE A 86 11.10 4.24 6.98
N GLY A 87 10.56 3.40 6.09
CA GLY A 87 9.58 2.35 6.42
C GLY A 87 8.34 2.39 5.54
N LEU A 88 7.31 1.66 5.98
CA LEU A 88 5.98 1.68 5.38
C LEU A 88 5.30 3.02 5.72
N GLU A 89 5.09 3.84 4.70
CA GLU A 89 4.56 5.20 4.81
C GLU A 89 3.04 5.22 4.61
N CYS A 90 2.52 4.32 3.75
CA CYS A 90 1.08 4.18 3.54
C CYS A 90 0.71 2.75 3.14
N LEU A 91 -0.53 2.39 3.45
CA LEU A 91 -1.19 1.17 3.01
C LEU A 91 -2.64 1.53 2.69
N LYS A 92 -3.09 1.25 1.47
CA LYS A 92 -4.46 1.39 1.01
C LYS A 92 -4.98 0.02 0.62
N VAL A 93 -6.14 -0.35 1.14
CA VAL A 93 -6.84 -1.59 0.79
C VAL A 93 -8.23 -1.19 0.31
N LEU A 94 -8.53 -1.54 -0.94
CA LEU A 94 -9.84 -1.39 -1.54
C LEU A 94 -10.48 -2.77 -1.58
N GLU A 95 -11.68 -2.90 -1.03
CA GLU A 95 -12.56 -4.01 -1.34
C GLU A 95 -13.39 -3.60 -2.56
N ILE A 96 -13.38 -4.43 -3.59
CA ILE A 96 -14.00 -4.13 -4.88
C ILE A 96 -14.97 -5.24 -5.29
N ASN A 97 -15.90 -4.88 -6.15
CA ASN A 97 -16.71 -5.84 -6.89
C ASN A 97 -16.48 -5.60 -8.38
N ARG A 98 -15.89 -6.57 -9.08
CA ARG A 98 -15.66 -6.45 -10.52
C ARG A 98 -16.89 -6.91 -11.29
N ASN A 99 -17.24 -6.13 -12.31
CA ASN A 99 -18.28 -6.53 -13.25
C ASN A 99 -17.78 -7.59 -14.25
N ASP A 100 -16.46 -7.61 -14.49
CA ASP A 100 -15.77 -8.59 -15.34
C ASP A 100 -14.50 -9.11 -14.61
N PRO A 101 -14.37 -10.42 -14.37
CA PRO A 101 -13.19 -10.99 -13.71
C PRO A 101 -11.89 -10.88 -14.53
N ASP A 102 -11.96 -10.53 -15.82
CA ASP A 102 -10.80 -10.37 -16.71
C ASP A 102 -10.43 -8.88 -16.96
N ASP A 103 -11.29 -7.93 -16.58
CA ASP A 103 -11.04 -6.48 -16.74
C ASP A 103 -11.02 -5.75 -15.38
N ILE A 104 -9.81 -5.40 -14.93
CA ILE A 104 -9.59 -4.66 -13.67
C ILE A 104 -9.71 -3.13 -13.83
N SER A 105 -9.85 -2.63 -15.06
CA SER A 105 -10.00 -1.19 -15.29
C SER A 105 -11.39 -0.67 -14.90
N THR A 106 -12.34 -1.58 -14.65
CA THR A 106 -13.70 -1.25 -14.23
C THR A 106 -14.12 -2.07 -13.00
N TYR A 107 -14.39 -1.39 -11.89
CA TYR A 107 -14.88 -2.01 -10.66
C TYR A 107 -15.79 -1.06 -9.87
N GLU A 108 -16.66 -1.63 -9.04
CA GLU A 108 -17.41 -0.91 -8.03
C GLU A 108 -16.65 -0.97 -6.70
N LEU A 109 -16.46 0.18 -6.05
CA LEU A 109 -15.84 0.26 -4.74
C LEU A 109 -16.85 -0.15 -3.65
N VAL A 110 -16.52 -1.17 -2.87
CA VAL A 110 -17.34 -1.66 -1.76
C VAL A 110 -16.91 -0.98 -0.45
N ASN A 111 -15.62 -1.07 -0.10
CA ASN A 111 -15.03 -0.46 1.08
C ASN A 111 -13.62 0.06 0.80
N GLU A 112 -13.19 1.07 1.55
CA GLU A 112 -11.83 1.62 1.49
C GLU A 112 -11.23 1.74 2.90
N TYR A 113 -10.00 1.25 3.02
CA TYR A 113 -9.18 1.39 4.23
C TYR A 113 -7.85 2.02 3.88
N THR A 114 -7.53 3.15 4.53
CA THR A 114 -6.27 3.86 4.31
C THR A 114 -5.54 4.02 5.63
N ILE A 115 -4.27 3.62 5.65
CA ILE A 115 -3.32 3.81 6.75
C ILE A 115 -2.18 4.70 6.25
N GLY A 116 -1.79 5.69 7.03
CA GLY A 116 -0.74 6.64 6.68
C GLY A 116 -1.19 7.67 5.62
N ASN A 117 -0.23 8.36 4.98
CA ASN A 117 -0.52 9.43 4.02
C ASN A 117 -0.09 9.02 2.60
N LEU A 118 -1.06 8.79 1.70
CA LEU A 118 -0.85 8.43 0.30
C LEU A 118 -0.35 9.58 -0.57
N GLU A 119 -0.58 10.84 -0.20
CA GLU A 119 -0.19 12.02 -0.99
C GLU A 119 1.34 12.11 -1.17
N LEU A 120 2.10 11.44 -0.30
CA LEU A 120 3.55 11.35 -0.37
C LEU A 120 4.06 10.54 -1.57
N TYR A 121 3.17 9.82 -2.28
CA TYR A 121 3.46 9.00 -3.46
C TYR A 121 2.95 9.59 -4.78
N ALA A 122 2.17 10.66 -4.74
CA ALA A 122 1.80 11.41 -5.95
C ALA A 122 2.99 12.28 -6.41
N VAL A 123 4.12 11.65 -6.74
CA VAL A 123 5.19 12.28 -7.51
C VAL A 123 5.07 11.71 -8.92
N SER A 124 4.37 12.45 -9.78
CA SER A 124 4.36 12.23 -11.24
C SER A 124 5.75 12.41 -11.84
#